data_AF-A0A443RVU6-F1
#
_entry.id   AF-A0A443RVU6-F1
#
_cell.length_a   1.000
_cell.length_b   1.000
_cell.length_c   1.000
_cell.angle_alpha   90.00
_cell.angle_beta   90.00
_cell.angle_gamma   90.00
#
_symmetry.space_group_name_H-M   'P 1'
#
loop_
_entity.id
_entity.type
_entity.pdbx_description
1 polymer ?
#
loop_
_entity_poly.entity_id
_entity_poly.type
_entity_poly.pdbx_seq_one_letter_code
_entity_poly.pdbx_strand_id
1 'polypeptide(L)'
;PKPTNKRLIVKHTQRPRGKASRPVNVYETPAPFSKATKCNNDVCIIPDCKCGNSLIPGNLPVDEIPQIILLTFDDAVNDLNWDIYEELFSTGRKNPNGCPLVATYYVSHEWTDYGQVQTLYSRGHEMASHGITFGEKFSKNQWLKEINGQREILHLYGGVKFEDVRGMRAPFLQIGGNKMFEMLYDANFTYDSSMPVFDNKPPFWPYTLDYNINHECMISPCPTKSFPGIWEVGEYIACVNYCL
;
A
#
# COMPACT_ATOMS: atom_id res chain seq x y z
N PRO A 1 -14.66 -33.46 -48.04
CA PRO A 1 -15.28 -33.00 -46.76
C PRO A 1 -14.38 -31.97 -46.07
N LYS A 2 -14.79 -30.69 -46.07
CA LYS A 2 -14.04 -29.61 -45.40
C LYS A 2 -14.12 -29.78 -43.87
N PRO A 3 -13.04 -29.55 -43.11
CA PRO A 3 -13.10 -29.59 -41.66
C PRO A 3 -13.93 -28.38 -41.17
N THR A 4 -15.02 -28.68 -40.46
CA THR A 4 -15.86 -27.66 -39.81
C THR A 4 -15.12 -27.13 -38.59
N ASN A 5 -14.63 -25.90 -38.70
CA ASN A 5 -14.02 -25.15 -37.60
C ASN A 5 -15.12 -24.80 -36.59
N LYS A 6 -15.33 -25.63 -35.57
CA LYS A 6 -16.20 -25.28 -34.45
C LYS A 6 -15.53 -24.16 -33.67
N ARG A 7 -16.04 -22.94 -33.83
CA ARG A 7 -15.71 -21.79 -32.98
C ARG A 7 -15.92 -22.20 -31.51
N LEU A 8 -14.84 -22.36 -30.77
CA LEU A 8 -14.86 -22.45 -29.31
C LEU A 8 -15.38 -21.10 -28.79
N ILE A 9 -16.65 -21.05 -28.42
CA ILE A 9 -17.20 -19.94 -27.67
C ILE A 9 -16.75 -20.14 -26.22
N VAL A 10 -15.64 -19.49 -25.86
CA VAL A 10 -15.25 -19.34 -24.46
C VAL A 10 -16.33 -18.51 -23.81
N LYS A 11 -17.28 -19.15 -23.13
CA LYS A 11 -18.17 -18.45 -22.19
C LYS A 11 -17.27 -17.93 -21.07
N HIS A 12 -16.88 -16.66 -21.14
CA HIS A 12 -16.41 -15.92 -19.97
C HIS A 12 -17.56 -15.92 -18.96
N THR A 13 -17.62 -16.96 -18.14
CA THR A 13 -18.26 -16.86 -16.83
C THR A 13 -17.43 -15.81 -16.12
N GLN A 14 -17.95 -14.58 -16.05
CA GLN A 14 -17.39 -13.59 -15.14
C GLN A 14 -17.48 -14.21 -13.75
N ARG A 15 -16.36 -14.79 -13.27
CA ARG A 15 -16.18 -14.97 -11.83
C ARG A 15 -16.50 -13.60 -11.22
N PRO A 16 -17.29 -13.53 -10.15
CA PRO A 16 -17.48 -12.27 -9.43
C PRO A 16 -16.07 -11.72 -9.20
N ARG A 17 -15.74 -10.57 -9.80
CA ARG A 17 -14.44 -9.94 -9.55
C ARG A 17 -14.43 -9.70 -8.05
N GLY A 18 -13.54 -10.39 -7.33
CA GLY A 18 -13.30 -10.09 -5.93
C GLY A 18 -13.05 -8.59 -5.83
N LYS A 19 -13.99 -7.86 -5.25
CA LYS A 19 -13.85 -6.42 -5.11
C LYS A 19 -12.87 -6.22 -3.96
N ALA A 20 -11.82 -5.45 -4.19
CA ALA A 20 -11.02 -4.94 -3.08
C ALA A 20 -11.97 -4.30 -2.07
N SER A 21 -11.87 -4.71 -0.82
CA SER A 21 -12.70 -4.23 0.28
C SER A 21 -11.87 -4.16 1.55
N ARG A 22 -12.10 -3.11 2.35
CA ARG A 22 -11.61 -3.06 3.71
C ARG A 22 -12.42 -4.05 4.58
N PRO A 23 -11.83 -4.62 5.63
CA PRO A 23 -12.56 -5.40 6.62
C PRO A 23 -13.76 -4.62 7.19
N VAL A 24 -14.80 -5.34 7.62
CA VAL A 24 -15.92 -4.73 8.33
C VAL A 24 -15.44 -4.35 9.73
N ASN A 25 -15.72 -3.10 10.13
CA ASN A 25 -15.33 -2.61 11.44
C ASN A 25 -16.04 -3.41 12.56
N VAL A 26 -15.28 -3.78 13.58
CA VAL A 26 -15.74 -4.42 14.81
C VAL A 26 -16.24 -3.37 15.81
N TYR A 27 -15.61 -2.19 15.83
CA TYR A 27 -15.90 -1.08 16.73
C TYR A 27 -16.46 0.12 15.97
N GLU A 28 -17.08 1.05 16.71
CA GLU A 28 -17.53 2.31 16.13
C GLU A 28 -16.33 3.16 15.70
N THR A 29 -16.35 3.64 14.45
CA THR A 29 -15.33 4.53 13.91
C THR A 29 -15.93 5.90 13.57
N PRO A 30 -15.11 6.95 13.46
CA PRO A 30 -15.60 8.28 13.11
C PRO A 30 -16.31 8.29 11.75
N ALA A 31 -17.16 9.30 11.51
CA ALA A 31 -17.80 9.45 10.21
C ALA A 31 -16.74 9.81 9.13
N PRO A 32 -16.69 9.09 7.99
CA PRO A 32 -15.73 9.37 6.93
C PRO A 32 -15.91 10.78 6.37
N PHE A 33 -14.82 11.40 5.95
CA PHE A 33 -14.74 12.75 5.36
C PHE A 33 -15.09 13.91 6.30
N SER A 34 -15.43 13.63 7.56
CA SER A 34 -15.56 14.64 8.60
C SER A 34 -14.20 15.23 8.97
N LYS A 35 -14.16 16.39 9.64
CA LYS A 35 -12.89 16.96 10.12
C LYS A 35 -12.28 16.03 11.18
N ALA A 36 -11.03 15.64 10.98
CA ALA A 36 -10.35 14.77 11.93
C ALA A 36 -10.11 15.49 13.27
N THR A 37 -10.38 14.78 14.37
CA THR A 37 -10.12 15.25 15.73
C THR A 37 -8.85 14.61 16.27
N LYS A 38 -8.38 15.06 17.44
CA LYS A 38 -7.24 14.43 18.12
C LYS A 38 -7.61 12.99 18.51
N CYS A 39 -6.68 12.06 18.29
CA CYS A 39 -6.90 10.65 18.61
C CYS A 39 -7.00 10.41 20.11
N ASN A 40 -7.90 9.49 20.50
CA ASN A 40 -8.02 8.96 21.86
C ASN A 40 -7.79 7.44 21.80
N ASN A 41 -6.77 6.92 22.51
CA ASN A 41 -6.42 5.49 22.51
C ASN A 41 -7.50 4.60 23.16
N ASP A 42 -8.40 5.17 23.98
CA ASP A 42 -9.50 4.39 24.60
C ASP A 42 -10.66 4.14 23.63
N VAL A 43 -10.73 4.91 22.53
CA VAL A 43 -11.78 4.80 21.50
C VAL A 43 -11.20 4.20 20.21
N CYS A 44 -9.99 4.59 19.84
CA CYS A 44 -9.27 4.08 18.68
C CYS A 44 -8.55 2.77 19.02
N ILE A 45 -9.25 1.66 18.84
CA ILE A 45 -8.80 0.33 19.26
C ILE A 45 -8.65 -0.64 18.08
N ILE A 46 -7.63 -1.50 18.17
CA ILE A 46 -7.33 -2.54 17.20
C ILE A 46 -8.45 -3.60 17.19
N PRO A 47 -8.81 -4.21 16.05
CA PRO A 47 -8.07 -4.16 14.77
C PRO A 47 -8.44 -2.99 13.85
N ASP A 48 -9.47 -2.19 14.18
CA ASP A 48 -10.00 -1.20 13.23
C ASP A 48 -9.24 0.11 13.24
N CYS A 49 -8.68 0.50 14.40
CA CYS A 49 -8.06 1.81 14.59
C CYS A 49 -6.79 1.72 15.45
N LYS A 50 -5.77 2.49 15.08
CA LYS A 50 -4.59 2.72 15.93
C LYS A 50 -4.15 4.17 15.81
N CYS A 51 -3.97 4.86 16.94
CA CYS A 51 -3.44 6.22 16.94
C CYS A 51 -1.96 6.25 16.51
N GLY A 52 -1.57 7.30 15.78
CA GLY A 52 -0.18 7.60 15.43
C GLY A 52 0.65 7.95 16.66
N ASN A 53 1.44 6.98 17.13
CA ASN A 53 2.40 7.13 18.21
C ASN A 53 3.37 5.93 18.21
N SER A 54 4.34 5.97 19.11
CA SER A 54 5.35 4.93 19.32
C SER A 54 4.92 3.80 20.27
N LEU A 55 3.69 3.84 20.78
CA LEU A 55 3.20 2.78 21.68
C LEU A 55 2.98 1.49 20.89
N ILE A 56 3.57 0.41 21.39
CA ILE A 56 3.49 -0.93 20.81
C ILE A 56 2.00 -1.37 20.72
N PRO A 57 1.53 -1.79 19.54
CA PRO A 57 0.18 -2.31 19.37
C PRO A 57 -0.08 -3.48 20.33
N GLY A 58 -1.22 -3.46 21.03
CA GLY A 58 -1.59 -4.49 22.01
C GLY A 58 -0.84 -4.43 23.34
N ASN A 59 0.02 -3.41 23.56
CA ASN A 59 0.78 -3.24 24.80
C ASN A 59 1.64 -4.46 25.19
N LEU A 60 2.20 -5.13 24.17
CA LEU A 60 3.07 -6.29 24.34
C LEU A 60 4.47 -5.85 24.83
N PRO A 61 5.18 -6.70 25.61
CA PRO A 61 6.57 -6.47 25.98
C PRO A 61 7.48 -6.36 24.76
N VAL A 62 8.46 -5.45 24.81
CA VAL A 62 9.39 -5.16 23.68
C VAL A 62 10.14 -6.42 23.23
N ASP A 63 10.53 -7.27 24.18
CA ASP A 63 11.27 -8.52 23.97
C ASP A 63 10.43 -9.64 23.36
N GLU A 64 9.10 -9.51 23.35
CA GLU A 64 8.18 -10.43 22.67
C GLU A 64 7.83 -9.97 21.24
N ILE A 65 8.21 -8.75 20.85
CA ILE A 65 7.86 -8.20 19.54
C ILE A 65 8.87 -8.63 18.47
N PRO A 66 8.44 -9.27 17.37
CA PRO A 66 9.31 -9.51 16.23
C PRO A 66 9.66 -8.19 15.55
N GLN A 67 10.95 -7.96 15.28
CA GLN A 67 11.38 -6.86 14.43
C GLN A 67 10.95 -7.15 12.99
N ILE A 68 9.98 -6.38 12.50
CA ILE A 68 9.54 -6.43 11.09
C ILE A 68 10.42 -5.49 10.27
N ILE A 69 10.87 -5.96 9.11
CA ILE A 69 11.59 -5.16 8.11
C ILE A 69 10.79 -5.23 6.81
N LEU A 70 10.34 -4.07 6.32
CA LEU A 70 9.66 -3.94 5.03
C LEU A 70 10.70 -3.55 3.99
N LEU A 71 11.04 -4.48 3.10
CA LEU A 71 11.83 -4.18 1.91
C LEU A 71 10.88 -3.77 0.80
N THR A 72 11.07 -2.57 0.26
CA THR A 72 10.21 -2.01 -0.77
C THR A 72 11.00 -1.55 -1.97
N PHE A 73 10.46 -1.76 -3.17
CA PHE A 73 11.00 -1.21 -4.42
C PHE A 73 9.93 -0.38 -5.09
N ASP A 74 10.31 0.82 -5.49
CA ASP A 74 9.44 1.74 -6.22
C ASP A 74 9.78 1.69 -7.72
N ASP A 75 8.87 2.22 -8.54
CA ASP A 75 8.98 2.36 -9.98
C ASP A 75 8.84 1.04 -10.77
N ALA A 76 9.34 1.06 -12.01
CA ALA A 76 9.09 0.06 -13.01
C ALA A 76 9.85 -1.25 -12.73
N VAL A 77 9.20 -2.39 -12.96
CA VAL A 77 9.84 -3.72 -12.92
C VAL A 77 10.21 -4.11 -14.35
N ASN A 78 11.49 -4.33 -14.64
CA ASN A 78 11.96 -4.72 -15.97
C ASN A 78 13.37 -5.35 -15.95
N ASP A 79 13.89 -5.66 -17.13
CA ASP A 79 15.18 -6.32 -17.32
C ASP A 79 16.38 -5.59 -16.69
N LEU A 80 16.28 -4.27 -16.44
CA LEU A 80 17.37 -3.51 -15.81
C LEU A 80 17.53 -3.83 -14.32
N ASN A 81 16.45 -4.21 -13.64
CA ASN A 81 16.45 -4.49 -12.21
C ASN A 81 16.17 -5.95 -11.86
N TRP A 82 15.80 -6.77 -12.84
CA TRP A 82 15.46 -8.18 -12.64
C TRP A 82 16.55 -8.98 -11.92
N ASP A 83 17.81 -8.87 -12.37
CA ASP A 83 18.91 -9.63 -11.79
C ASP A 83 19.15 -9.28 -10.31
N ILE A 84 18.89 -8.03 -9.91
CA ILE A 84 18.98 -7.58 -8.51
C ILE A 84 17.90 -8.27 -7.66
N TYR A 85 16.68 -8.36 -8.17
CA TYR A 85 15.59 -9.05 -7.47
C TYR A 85 15.87 -10.55 -7.31
N GLU A 86 16.39 -11.19 -8.36
CA GLU A 86 16.82 -12.60 -8.29
C GLU A 86 17.95 -12.80 -7.27
N GLU A 87 18.96 -11.95 -7.26
CA GLU A 87 20.06 -12.04 -6.30
C GLU A 87 19.56 -11.88 -4.85
N LEU A 88 18.59 -10.99 -4.60
CA LEU A 88 18.10 -10.77 -3.25
C LEU A 88 17.19 -11.90 -2.76
N PHE A 89 16.27 -12.38 -3.60
CA PHE A 89 15.17 -13.24 -3.17
C PHE A 89 15.31 -14.71 -3.60
N SER A 90 16.13 -15.04 -4.59
CA SER A 90 16.35 -16.42 -5.05
C SER A 90 17.55 -17.12 -4.39
N THR A 91 18.10 -16.54 -3.32
CA THR A 91 19.24 -17.11 -2.56
C THR A 91 18.84 -18.18 -1.54
N GLY A 92 17.54 -18.42 -1.33
CA GLY A 92 17.05 -19.36 -0.32
C GLY A 92 17.05 -18.82 1.11
N ARG A 93 17.25 -17.49 1.29
CA ARG A 93 17.09 -16.81 2.58
C ARG A 93 15.66 -16.95 3.09
N LYS A 94 15.52 -17.16 4.40
CA LYS A 94 14.24 -17.42 5.06
C LYS A 94 14.10 -16.61 6.34
N ASN A 95 12.85 -16.26 6.65
CA ASN A 95 12.46 -15.71 7.94
C ASN A 95 12.55 -16.79 9.05
N PRO A 96 12.55 -16.42 10.34
CA PRO A 96 12.58 -17.38 11.45
C PRO A 96 11.45 -18.42 11.44
N ASN A 97 10.32 -18.11 10.79
CA ASN A 97 9.21 -19.03 10.58
C ASN A 97 9.41 -20.04 9.43
N GLY A 98 10.57 -19.99 8.73
CA GLY A 98 10.90 -20.88 7.62
C GLY A 98 10.34 -20.46 6.25
N CYS A 99 9.54 -19.39 6.18
CA CYS A 99 9.04 -18.84 4.92
C CYS A 99 10.15 -18.06 4.18
N PRO A 100 10.12 -18.01 2.84
CA PRO A 100 11.01 -17.15 2.06
C PRO A 100 10.89 -15.67 2.47
N LEU A 101 11.94 -14.91 2.19
CA LEU A 101 11.85 -13.45 2.24
C LEU A 101 10.93 -12.95 1.13
N VAL A 102 10.10 -11.96 1.44
CA VAL A 102 9.23 -11.28 0.48
C VAL A 102 9.43 -9.77 0.62
N ALA A 103 8.95 -9.04 -0.38
CA ALA A 103 9.06 -7.59 -0.50
C ALA A 103 7.77 -7.03 -1.09
N THR A 104 7.60 -5.72 -0.95
CA THR A 104 6.48 -4.97 -1.53
C THR A 104 6.99 -4.13 -2.69
N TYR A 105 6.34 -4.20 -3.84
CA TYR A 105 6.70 -3.44 -5.02
C TYR A 105 5.63 -2.39 -5.27
N TYR A 106 5.99 -1.11 -5.17
CA TYR A 106 5.14 0.00 -5.60
C TYR A 106 5.40 0.25 -7.08
N VAL A 107 4.61 -0.41 -7.93
CA VAL A 107 4.88 -0.49 -9.37
C VAL A 107 4.24 0.67 -10.11
N SER A 108 5.05 1.39 -10.90
CA SER A 108 4.57 2.39 -11.86
C SER A 108 4.30 1.77 -13.23
N HIS A 109 3.46 2.41 -14.04
CA HIS A 109 3.04 1.81 -15.31
C HIS A 109 4.15 1.78 -16.36
N GLU A 110 4.78 2.93 -16.59
CA GLU A 110 5.68 3.14 -17.71
C GLU A 110 6.91 2.21 -17.61
N TRP A 111 7.28 1.57 -18.71
CA TRP A 111 8.44 0.65 -18.80
C TRP A 111 8.38 -0.61 -17.92
N THR A 112 7.23 -0.93 -17.33
CA THR A 112 7.05 -2.17 -16.57
C THR A 112 6.77 -3.37 -17.49
N ASP A 113 7.57 -4.42 -17.32
CA ASP A 113 7.28 -5.76 -17.84
C ASP A 113 6.32 -6.49 -16.89
N TYR A 114 5.05 -6.57 -17.29
CA TYR A 114 4.03 -7.22 -16.49
C TYR A 114 4.18 -8.76 -16.41
N GLY A 115 4.95 -9.40 -17.27
CA GLY A 115 5.31 -10.81 -17.12
C GLY A 115 6.24 -11.04 -15.92
N GLN A 116 7.15 -10.11 -15.68
CA GLN A 116 8.01 -10.10 -14.49
C GLN A 116 7.22 -9.79 -13.22
N VAL A 117 6.30 -8.81 -13.28
CA VAL A 117 5.33 -8.54 -12.18
C VAL A 117 4.55 -9.79 -11.82
N GLN A 118 4.02 -10.51 -12.82
CA GLN A 118 3.31 -11.77 -12.59
C GLN A 118 4.18 -12.81 -11.90
N THR A 119 5.45 -12.91 -12.30
CA THR A 119 6.41 -13.84 -11.71
C THR A 119 6.68 -13.48 -10.24
N LEU A 120 6.94 -12.21 -9.93
CA LEU A 120 7.14 -11.74 -8.55
C LEU A 120 5.90 -12.01 -7.69
N TYR A 121 4.70 -11.65 -8.16
CA TYR A 121 3.47 -11.92 -7.45
C TYR A 121 3.24 -13.42 -7.20
N SER A 122 3.55 -14.28 -8.19
CA SER A 122 3.43 -15.73 -8.04
C SER A 122 4.37 -16.33 -6.98
N ARG A 123 5.47 -15.63 -6.67
CA ARG A 123 6.43 -15.99 -5.62
C ARG A 123 6.07 -15.41 -4.25
N GLY A 124 4.96 -14.69 -4.13
CA GLY A 124 4.44 -14.18 -2.87
C GLY A 124 4.85 -12.75 -2.53
N HIS A 125 5.50 -12.02 -3.44
CA HIS A 125 5.74 -10.58 -3.27
C HIS A 125 4.43 -9.80 -3.38
N GLU A 126 4.33 -8.71 -2.62
CA GLU A 126 3.17 -7.82 -2.67
C GLU A 126 3.32 -6.81 -3.81
N MET A 127 2.25 -6.60 -4.58
CA MET A 127 2.19 -5.58 -5.63
C MET A 127 1.24 -4.46 -5.20
N ALA A 128 1.78 -3.25 -5.11
CA ALA A 128 1.08 -2.04 -4.74
C ALA A 128 1.16 -1.00 -5.88
N SER A 129 0.26 -0.03 -5.86
CA SER A 129 0.14 0.97 -6.92
C SER A 129 1.10 2.15 -6.69
N HIS A 130 1.88 2.51 -7.72
CA HIS A 130 2.68 3.74 -7.74
C HIS A 130 2.23 4.74 -8.83
N GLY A 131 1.05 4.56 -9.40
CA GLY A 131 0.51 5.43 -10.45
C GLY A 131 0.95 5.05 -11.86
N ILE A 132 0.47 5.83 -12.84
CA ILE A 132 0.66 5.54 -14.27
C ILE A 132 1.62 6.54 -14.91
N THR A 133 1.35 7.84 -14.81
CA THR A 133 2.03 8.88 -15.58
C THR A 133 2.88 9.83 -14.75
N PHE A 134 2.75 9.72 -13.42
CA PHE A 134 3.33 10.62 -12.42
C PHE A 134 2.88 12.09 -12.56
N GLY A 135 2.71 12.76 -11.43
CA GLY A 135 2.34 14.16 -11.44
C GLY A 135 1.97 14.67 -10.06
N GLU A 136 1.77 15.98 -9.99
CA GLU A 136 1.52 16.69 -8.74
C GLU A 136 0.12 17.31 -8.71
N LYS A 137 -0.37 17.58 -7.50
CA LYS A 137 -1.59 18.38 -7.25
C LYS A 137 -2.84 17.85 -7.96
N PHE A 138 -2.95 16.54 -8.07
CA PHE A 138 -4.09 15.88 -8.68
C PHE A 138 -5.42 16.21 -7.98
N SER A 139 -6.47 16.37 -8.80
CA SER A 139 -7.85 16.24 -8.33
C SER A 139 -8.12 14.81 -7.85
N LYS A 140 -9.18 14.63 -7.05
CA LYS A 140 -9.62 13.28 -6.61
C LYS A 140 -9.80 12.31 -7.79
N ASN A 141 -10.35 12.79 -8.91
CA ASN A 141 -10.55 11.98 -10.11
C ASN A 141 -9.24 11.65 -10.83
N GLN A 142 -8.25 12.54 -10.81
CA GLN A 142 -6.92 12.24 -11.34
C GLN A 142 -6.21 11.22 -10.45
N TRP A 143 -6.26 11.36 -9.13
CA TRP A 143 -5.78 10.34 -8.19
C TRP A 143 -6.41 8.98 -8.46
N LEU A 144 -7.71 8.93 -8.76
CA LEU A 144 -8.41 7.68 -9.07
C LEU A 144 -7.87 7.06 -10.37
N LYS A 145 -7.70 7.86 -11.41
CA LYS A 145 -7.14 7.41 -12.70
C LYS A 145 -5.71 6.91 -12.58
N GLU A 146 -4.89 7.58 -11.78
CA GLU A 146 -3.50 7.19 -11.55
C GLU A 146 -3.41 5.94 -10.70
N ILE A 147 -3.95 5.97 -9.48
CA ILE A 147 -3.70 4.94 -8.48
C ILE A 147 -4.60 3.72 -8.66
N ASN A 148 -5.91 3.91 -8.80
CA ASN A 148 -6.82 2.79 -9.07
C ASN A 148 -6.68 2.30 -10.51
N GLY A 149 -6.36 3.18 -11.47
CA GLY A 149 -6.02 2.74 -12.82
C GLY A 149 -4.81 1.83 -12.84
N GLN A 150 -3.74 2.15 -12.10
CA GLN A 150 -2.59 1.25 -12.00
C GLN A 150 -2.92 -0.07 -11.28
N ARG A 151 -3.82 -0.07 -10.30
CA ARG A 151 -4.39 -1.33 -9.76
C ARG A 151 -5.07 -2.17 -10.85
N GLU A 152 -5.86 -1.56 -11.71
CA GLU A 152 -6.51 -2.26 -12.83
C GLU A 152 -5.49 -2.81 -13.83
N ILE A 153 -4.42 -2.07 -14.12
CA ILE A 153 -3.34 -2.50 -15.01
C ILE A 153 -2.56 -3.68 -14.40
N LEU A 154 -2.17 -3.61 -13.12
CA LEU A 154 -1.54 -4.72 -12.40
C LEU A 154 -2.41 -5.98 -12.42
N HIS A 155 -3.72 -5.82 -12.29
CA HIS A 155 -4.66 -6.93 -12.37
C HIS A 155 -4.75 -7.54 -13.77
N LEU A 156 -4.92 -6.69 -14.79
CA LEU A 156 -5.19 -7.13 -16.16
C LEU A 156 -3.95 -7.69 -16.85
N TYR A 157 -2.80 -7.05 -16.67
CA TYR A 157 -1.57 -7.39 -17.38
C TYR A 157 -0.58 -8.16 -16.51
N GLY A 158 -0.51 -7.87 -15.20
CA GLY A 158 0.38 -8.55 -14.26
C GLY A 158 -0.20 -9.80 -13.61
N GLY A 159 -1.48 -10.13 -13.88
CA GLY A 159 -2.14 -11.30 -13.30
C GLY A 159 -2.32 -11.25 -11.77
N VAL A 160 -2.10 -10.08 -11.15
CA VAL A 160 -2.32 -9.86 -9.72
C VAL A 160 -3.81 -9.93 -9.43
N LYS A 161 -4.24 -10.54 -8.33
CA LYS A 161 -5.66 -10.46 -7.97
C LYS A 161 -6.02 -9.02 -7.63
N PHE A 162 -7.15 -8.55 -8.15
CA PHE A 162 -7.61 -7.18 -7.93
C PHE A 162 -7.75 -6.84 -6.44
N GLU A 163 -8.15 -7.81 -5.61
CA GLU A 163 -8.31 -7.68 -4.16
C GLU A 163 -7.00 -7.72 -3.36
N ASP A 164 -5.88 -8.09 -3.98
CA ASP A 164 -4.55 -8.18 -3.35
C ASP A 164 -3.74 -6.88 -3.56
N VAL A 165 -4.10 -6.03 -4.53
CA VAL A 165 -3.48 -4.70 -4.70
C VAL A 165 -4.11 -3.72 -3.71
N ARG A 166 -3.63 -3.74 -2.47
CA ARG A 166 -4.26 -3.04 -1.34
C ARG A 166 -3.62 -1.71 -0.96
N GLY A 167 -2.36 -1.54 -1.32
CA GLY A 167 -1.56 -0.37 -1.00
C GLY A 167 -1.34 0.58 -2.16
N MET A 168 -0.92 1.78 -1.81
CA MET A 168 -0.26 2.71 -2.73
C MET A 168 0.92 3.40 -2.08
N ARG A 169 1.76 3.99 -2.94
CA ARG A 169 2.74 5.02 -2.58
C ARG A 169 2.68 6.12 -3.64
N ALA A 170 2.66 7.37 -3.23
CA ALA A 170 2.58 8.52 -4.11
C ALA A 170 3.95 8.75 -4.77
N PRO A 171 3.99 9.05 -6.08
CA PRO A 171 5.22 9.47 -6.74
C PRO A 171 5.89 10.63 -6.00
N PHE A 172 7.21 10.55 -5.85
CA PHE A 172 8.03 11.53 -5.12
C PHE A 172 7.62 11.75 -3.65
N LEU A 173 6.84 10.83 -3.07
CA LEU A 173 6.21 10.99 -1.74
C LEU A 173 5.32 12.26 -1.64
N GLN A 174 4.89 12.80 -2.79
CA GLN A 174 4.07 14.00 -2.86
C GLN A 174 2.60 13.66 -2.60
N ILE A 175 2.23 13.61 -1.33
CA ILE A 175 0.85 13.35 -0.92
C ILE A 175 -0.12 14.45 -1.41
N GLY A 176 -1.37 14.05 -1.66
CA GLY A 176 -2.43 14.91 -2.21
C GLY A 176 -3.45 15.42 -1.20
N GLY A 177 -3.15 15.36 0.10
CA GLY A 177 -4.03 15.74 1.19
C GLY A 177 -5.39 15.03 1.13
N ASN A 178 -6.45 15.71 1.58
CA ASN A 178 -7.79 15.12 1.62
C ASN A 178 -8.24 14.52 0.28
N LYS A 179 -7.84 15.08 -0.87
CA LYS A 179 -8.27 14.58 -2.19
C LYS A 179 -7.74 13.18 -2.49
N MET A 180 -6.50 12.91 -2.08
CA MET A 180 -5.86 11.60 -2.24
C MET A 180 -6.52 10.56 -1.33
N PHE A 181 -6.69 10.88 -0.04
CA PHE A 181 -7.28 9.95 0.92
C PHE A 181 -8.79 9.76 0.72
N GLU A 182 -9.52 10.76 0.22
CA GLU A 182 -10.90 10.59 -0.22
C GLU A 182 -11.00 9.60 -1.39
N MET A 183 -10.03 9.63 -2.32
CA MET A 183 -9.96 8.65 -3.40
C MET A 183 -9.66 7.25 -2.86
N LEU A 184 -8.67 7.12 -1.98
CA LEU A 184 -8.30 5.82 -1.40
C LEU A 184 -9.45 5.19 -0.61
N TYR A 185 -10.19 6.03 0.13
CA TYR A 185 -11.37 5.60 0.84
C TYR A 185 -12.42 5.03 -0.13
N ASP A 186 -12.81 5.80 -1.14
CA ASP A 186 -13.85 5.40 -2.11
C ASP A 186 -13.43 4.20 -2.96
N ALA A 187 -12.15 4.07 -3.28
CA ALA A 187 -11.59 2.99 -4.07
C ALA A 187 -11.21 1.74 -3.24
N ASN A 188 -11.54 1.69 -1.95
CA ASN A 188 -11.26 0.54 -1.08
C ASN A 188 -9.77 0.13 -1.00
N PHE A 189 -8.85 1.10 -1.04
CA PHE A 189 -7.48 0.85 -0.57
C PHE A 189 -7.47 0.70 0.95
N THR A 190 -6.53 -0.09 1.46
CA THR A 190 -6.39 -0.33 2.91
C THR A 190 -5.24 0.45 3.52
N TYR A 191 -4.22 0.80 2.73
CA TYR A 191 -3.09 1.56 3.25
C TYR A 191 -2.44 2.49 2.21
N ASP A 192 -1.78 3.52 2.72
CA ASP A 192 -0.82 4.38 2.05
C ASP A 192 0.55 4.23 2.74
N SER A 193 1.63 4.49 2.01
CA SER A 193 3.00 4.54 2.54
C SER A 193 3.74 5.69 1.88
N SER A 194 3.19 6.88 2.00
CA SER A 194 3.70 8.08 1.34
C SER A 194 4.08 9.18 2.32
N MET A 195 3.75 9.05 3.61
CA MET A 195 4.06 10.06 4.61
C MET A 195 5.38 9.75 5.31
N PRO A 196 6.44 10.54 5.06
CA PRO A 196 7.66 10.42 5.84
C PRO A 196 7.44 10.93 7.27
N VAL A 197 7.99 10.21 8.24
CA VAL A 197 7.96 10.57 9.66
C VAL A 197 9.40 10.84 10.12
N PHE A 198 9.67 12.08 10.51
CA PHE A 198 11.00 12.49 10.99
C PHE A 198 11.26 12.05 12.44
N ASP A 199 10.24 12.12 13.29
CA ASP A 199 10.33 11.69 14.69
C ASP A 199 10.49 10.17 14.77
N ASN A 200 11.75 9.73 14.89
CA ASN A 200 12.13 8.32 14.84
C ASN A 200 12.75 7.80 16.16
N LYS A 201 12.62 8.55 17.27
CA LYS A 201 13.18 8.19 18.59
C LYS A 201 12.17 8.34 19.74
N PRO A 202 11.40 7.29 20.06
CA PRO A 202 11.22 6.03 19.32
C PRO A 202 10.43 6.22 18.01
N PRO A 203 10.57 5.32 17.02
CA PRO A 203 9.80 5.39 15.78
C PRO A 203 8.30 5.17 16.04
N PHE A 204 7.47 5.67 15.14
CA PHE A 204 6.03 5.42 15.20
C PHE A 204 5.74 3.95 14.85
N TRP A 205 4.55 3.49 15.20
CA TRP A 205 3.95 2.30 14.60
C TRP A 205 2.99 2.75 13.49
N PRO A 206 2.67 1.88 12.51
CA PRO A 206 1.59 2.14 11.57
C PRO A 206 0.32 2.51 12.31
N TYR A 207 -0.43 3.45 11.75
CA TYR A 207 -1.62 4.02 12.38
C TYR A 207 -2.70 4.25 11.35
N THR A 208 -3.94 4.46 11.81
CA THR A 208 -5.05 4.75 10.91
C THR A 208 -5.36 6.23 10.84
N LEU A 209 -5.94 6.63 9.71
CA LEU A 209 -6.35 8.00 9.44
C LEU A 209 -7.79 8.29 9.92
N ASP A 210 -8.31 7.49 10.85
CA ASP A 210 -9.55 7.77 11.59
C ASP A 210 -9.49 9.12 12.32
N TYR A 211 -8.31 9.47 12.83
CA TYR A 211 -8.05 10.68 13.59
C TYR A 211 -6.91 11.49 12.97
N ASN A 212 -6.69 12.70 13.48
CA ASN A 212 -5.68 13.60 12.96
C ASN A 212 -4.27 13.01 13.14
N ILE A 213 -3.38 13.25 12.18
CA ILE A 213 -1.97 12.88 12.29
C ILE A 213 -1.36 13.56 13.53
N ASN A 214 -0.42 12.86 14.15
CA ASN A 214 0.23 13.28 15.40
C ASN A 214 1.75 13.45 15.23
N HIS A 215 2.17 13.83 14.03
CA HIS A 215 3.54 14.22 13.68
C HIS A 215 3.48 15.40 12.71
N GLU A 216 4.61 16.02 12.45
CA GLU A 216 4.70 17.13 11.50
C GLU A 216 4.40 16.68 10.06
N CYS A 217 3.67 17.51 9.32
CA CYS A 217 3.42 17.31 7.90
C CYS A 217 4.60 17.82 7.07
N MET A 218 5.59 16.96 6.86
CA MET A 218 6.83 17.34 6.14
C MET A 218 6.56 17.74 4.68
N ILE A 219 5.76 16.94 3.98
CA ILE A 219 5.41 17.17 2.57
C ILE A 219 3.94 17.53 2.49
N SER A 220 3.64 18.82 2.39
CA SER A 220 2.26 19.29 2.32
C SER A 220 1.63 19.04 0.95
N PRO A 221 0.30 18.87 0.85
CA PRO A 221 -0.69 18.89 1.94
C PRO A 221 -0.96 17.50 2.57
N CYS A 222 -1.02 17.44 3.91
CA CYS A 222 -1.49 16.25 4.65
C CYS A 222 -3.02 16.19 4.77
N PRO A 223 -3.61 15.00 5.05
CA PRO A 223 -5.03 14.88 5.33
C PRO A 223 -5.41 15.62 6.61
N THR A 224 -6.58 16.26 6.60
CA THR A 224 -7.20 16.94 7.75
C THR A 224 -8.61 16.42 8.04
N LYS A 225 -9.09 15.47 7.22
CA LYS A 225 -10.34 14.75 7.38
C LYS A 225 -10.09 13.34 7.91
N SER A 226 -11.13 12.75 8.48
CA SER A 226 -11.15 11.36 8.93
C SER A 226 -11.36 10.41 7.76
N PHE A 227 -10.53 9.37 7.70
CA PHE A 227 -10.57 8.28 6.72
C PHE A 227 -10.47 6.92 7.43
N PRO A 228 -11.57 6.49 8.09
CA PRO A 228 -11.57 5.27 8.88
C PRO A 228 -11.07 4.03 8.14
N GLY A 229 -10.16 3.29 8.79
CA GLY A 229 -9.62 2.04 8.26
C GLY A 229 -8.63 2.18 7.09
N ILE A 230 -8.24 3.40 6.71
CA ILE A 230 -7.04 3.61 5.89
C ILE A 230 -5.85 3.72 6.82
N TRP A 231 -4.88 2.83 6.63
CA TRP A 231 -3.64 2.80 7.37
C TRP A 231 -2.58 3.67 6.69
N GLU A 232 -1.82 4.40 7.47
CA GLU A 232 -0.54 4.96 7.06
C GLU A 232 0.57 4.03 7.58
N VAL A 233 1.34 3.48 6.65
CA VAL A 233 2.58 2.77 6.93
C VAL A 233 3.72 3.76 6.71
N GLY A 234 3.97 4.57 7.75
CA GLY A 234 4.90 5.70 7.67
C GLY A 234 6.32 5.27 7.32
N GLU A 235 6.99 6.09 6.51
CA GLU A 235 8.38 5.89 6.13
C GLU A 235 9.30 6.62 7.10
N TYR A 236 10.12 5.88 7.84
CA TYR A 236 11.07 6.48 8.78
C TYR A 236 12.33 6.92 8.05
N ILE A 237 12.64 8.21 8.17
CA ILE A 237 13.88 8.75 7.63
C ILE A 237 15.04 8.18 8.46
N ALA A 238 15.88 7.36 7.82
CA ALA A 238 17.11 6.86 8.41
C ALA A 238 18.26 7.87 8.18
N CYS A 239 18.85 8.39 9.25
CA CYS A 239 20.12 9.12 9.17
C CYS A 239 21.26 8.10 8.93
N VAL A 240 21.69 7.91 7.68
CA VAL A 240 22.75 6.94 7.36
C VAL A 240 24.16 7.51 7.59
N ASN A 241 24.36 8.83 7.62
CA ASN A 241 25.60 9.48 8.11
C ASN A 241 25.34 10.98 8.24
N TYR A 242 25.42 11.56 9.45
CA TYR A 242 25.13 12.97 9.77
C TYR A 242 23.63 13.33 9.93
N CYS A 243 23.10 13.15 11.15
CA CYS A 243 22.18 14.16 11.65
C CYS A 243 23.07 15.28 12.23
N LEU A 244 23.02 16.51 11.70
CA LEU A 244 23.69 17.68 12.31
C LEU A 244 23.10 18.01 13.68
#